data_AF-A0A7C4ZTP2-F1
#
_entry.id   AF-A0A7C4ZTP2-F1
#
_cell.length_a   1.000
_cell.length_b   1.000
_cell.length_c   1.000
_cell.angle_alpha   90.00
_cell.angle_beta   90.00
_cell.angle_gamma   90.00
#
_symmetry.space_group_name_H-M   'P 1'
#
loop_
_entity.id
_entity.type
_entity.pdbx_description
1 polymer ?
#
loop_
_entity_poly.entity_id
_entity_poly.type
_entity_poly.pdbx_seq_one_letter_code
_entity_poly.pdbx_strand_id
1 'polypeptide(L)'
;MTSKNVNIVFFLTFAGAALMILNGSLIIFNNGPIRISTYSANTLSEVWPDAPSSSSKVWGRIALGLPGLVEEGIAAFWIVFAVLLLLLSILIYIKPRRQKDIAPLLFICSILTIPIGAGFIIGLTLAIIGALLALEWPKPYGETLIGIILNSLRVHSKSLGTAIEKQTLDVKKAILIIMLISILSSIGETLYSFNVGKIYPQSTTTLVSDAKPGDSQIFVANTSGFQNGDYILIGIRDKVELRQVRYVGDNYLEVTVALKYDHAKEEKVTSSSTSFDPTAAYDILLRGKLYADFITLTISGLSYIMIGIIKWFIITIIIYMLCIKLLDRQTSFNTLAAVTSLIFVPESLNVLLPVLFCNEPMLSAGTAIGFIPFSWPMLVFYVTHVWSFVILVSLLGKIVESDKWKALGSALTSCAFYFLIVYLLISPLVNISGFRIAFTQESYLPLLSITSASFIISWLLGAFKKI
;
A
#
# COMPACT_ATOMS: atom_id res chain seq x y z
N MET A 1 -25.51 -27.35 -10.93
CA MET A 1 -24.09 -27.44 -10.50
C MET A 1 -23.24 -27.39 -11.77
N THR A 2 -22.45 -26.34 -12.01
CA THR A 2 -21.76 -26.19 -13.30
C THR A 2 -20.32 -26.67 -13.20
N SER A 3 -19.92 -27.61 -14.06
CA SER A 3 -18.52 -28.04 -14.25
C SER A 3 -17.52 -26.87 -14.38
N LYS A 4 -18.03 -25.69 -14.77
CA LYS A 4 -17.30 -24.44 -14.96
C LYS A 4 -16.50 -23.97 -13.73
N ASN A 5 -17.00 -24.09 -12.50
CA ASN A 5 -16.27 -23.55 -11.33
C ASN A 5 -15.07 -24.41 -10.94
N VAL A 6 -15.19 -25.73 -11.06
CA VAL A 6 -14.09 -26.67 -10.83
C VAL A 6 -12.95 -26.37 -11.80
N ASN A 7 -13.29 -26.10 -13.06
CA ASN A 7 -12.32 -25.77 -14.09
C ASN A 7 -11.55 -24.48 -13.78
N ILE A 8 -12.19 -23.45 -13.21
CA ILE A 8 -11.52 -22.20 -12.87
C ILE A 8 -10.51 -22.40 -11.75
N VAL A 9 -10.88 -23.07 -10.66
CA VAL A 9 -9.95 -23.28 -9.55
C VAL A 9 -8.76 -24.12 -9.99
N PHE A 10 -9.02 -25.25 -10.65
CA PHE A 10 -7.95 -26.09 -11.19
C PHE A 10 -7.02 -25.28 -12.09
N PHE A 11 -7.58 -24.53 -13.05
CA PHE A 11 -6.78 -23.76 -13.99
C PHE A 11 -5.90 -22.72 -13.29
N LEU A 12 -6.46 -21.95 -12.34
CA LEU A 12 -5.73 -20.93 -11.61
C LEU A 12 -4.59 -21.51 -10.77
N THR A 13 -4.86 -22.57 -10.00
CA THR A 13 -3.84 -23.18 -9.14
C THR A 13 -2.79 -23.94 -9.97
N PHE A 14 -3.19 -24.60 -11.04
CA PHE A 14 -2.28 -25.31 -11.95
C PHE A 14 -1.36 -24.33 -12.69
N ALA A 15 -1.92 -23.28 -13.30
CA ALA A 15 -1.13 -22.25 -13.97
C ALA A 15 -0.21 -21.52 -12.99
N GLY A 16 -0.70 -21.20 -11.79
CA GLY A 16 0.10 -20.61 -10.73
C GLY A 16 1.30 -21.49 -10.33
N ALA A 17 1.06 -22.78 -10.07
CA ALA A 17 2.09 -23.76 -9.74
C ALA A 17 3.11 -23.94 -10.87
N ALA A 18 2.65 -24.01 -12.14
CA ALA A 18 3.54 -24.13 -13.29
C ALA A 18 4.49 -22.92 -13.43
N LEU A 19 3.98 -21.69 -13.24
CA LEU A 19 4.80 -20.48 -13.23
C LEU A 19 5.80 -20.46 -12.07
N MET A 20 5.40 -20.93 -10.89
CA MET A 20 6.29 -21.06 -9.73
C MET A 20 7.42 -22.06 -9.98
N ILE A 21 7.12 -23.22 -10.57
CA ILE A 21 8.13 -24.23 -10.94
C ILE A 21 9.08 -23.67 -11.99
N LEU A 22 8.57 -22.99 -13.01
CA LEU A 22 9.40 -22.37 -14.04
C LEU A 22 10.36 -21.33 -13.43
N ASN A 23 9.84 -20.41 -12.61
CA ASN A 23 10.65 -19.39 -11.96
C ASN A 23 11.67 -20.00 -10.98
N GLY A 24 11.24 -20.96 -10.16
CA GLY A 24 12.13 -21.67 -9.24
C GLY A 24 13.25 -22.41 -9.97
N SER A 25 12.94 -23.05 -11.10
CA SER A 25 13.94 -23.73 -11.94
C SER A 25 14.96 -22.73 -12.49
N LEU A 26 14.50 -21.60 -13.03
CA LEU A 26 15.37 -20.54 -13.53
C LEU A 26 16.27 -19.95 -12.43
N ILE A 27 15.74 -19.75 -11.22
CA ILE A 27 16.53 -19.31 -10.05
C ILE A 27 17.61 -20.33 -9.68
N ILE A 28 17.27 -21.63 -9.68
CA ILE A 28 18.22 -22.72 -9.42
C ILE A 28 19.33 -22.72 -10.48
N PHE A 29 18.98 -22.62 -11.77
CA PHE A 29 19.96 -22.57 -12.85
C PHE A 29 20.86 -21.33 -12.79
N ASN A 30 20.33 -20.20 -12.35
CA ASN A 30 21.08 -18.95 -12.17
C ASN A 30 21.87 -18.90 -10.84
N ASN A 31 21.69 -19.88 -9.96
CA ASN A 31 22.21 -19.90 -8.58
C ASN A 31 21.91 -18.61 -7.80
N GLY A 32 20.74 -18.02 -8.03
CA GLY A 32 20.36 -16.75 -7.41
C GLY A 32 19.13 -16.11 -8.06
N PRO A 33 18.59 -15.03 -7.46
CA PRO A 33 17.39 -14.36 -7.95
C PRO A 33 17.53 -13.88 -9.40
N ILE A 34 16.46 -14.00 -10.18
CA ILE A 34 16.41 -13.46 -11.54
C ILE A 34 16.15 -11.96 -11.44
N ARG A 35 16.97 -11.17 -12.11
CA ARG A 35 16.89 -9.72 -12.10
C ARG A 35 16.52 -9.22 -13.49
N ILE A 36 15.39 -8.54 -13.60
CA ILE A 36 14.97 -7.86 -14.82
C ILE A 36 15.11 -6.37 -14.57
N SER A 37 15.97 -5.71 -15.34
CA SER A 37 16.21 -4.28 -15.23
C SER A 37 16.03 -3.61 -16.58
N THR A 38 15.67 -2.32 -16.56
CA THR A 38 15.54 -1.50 -17.78
C THR A 38 16.84 -1.45 -18.61
N TYR A 39 17.99 -1.45 -17.93
CA TYR A 39 19.31 -1.68 -18.51
C TYR A 39 20.21 -2.37 -17.48
N SER A 40 21.20 -3.14 -17.95
CA SER A 40 22.17 -3.81 -17.09
C SER A 40 23.08 -2.77 -16.44
N ALA A 41 23.00 -2.66 -15.12
CA ALA A 41 23.89 -1.82 -14.33
C ALA A 41 24.73 -2.67 -13.38
N ASN A 42 26.04 -2.42 -13.34
CA ASN A 42 26.98 -3.17 -12.51
C ASN A 42 27.45 -2.38 -11.29
N THR A 43 27.37 -1.05 -11.35
CA THR A 43 27.82 -0.16 -10.28
C THR A 43 26.68 0.73 -9.80
N LEU A 44 26.76 1.15 -8.53
CA LEU A 44 25.75 2.02 -7.94
C LEU A 44 25.71 3.38 -8.66
N SER A 45 26.86 3.91 -9.08
CA SER A 45 26.94 5.18 -9.83
C SER A 45 26.24 5.16 -11.19
N GLU A 46 26.01 3.98 -11.80
CA GLU A 46 25.25 3.84 -13.04
C GLU A 46 23.72 3.97 -12.84
N VAL A 47 23.23 3.72 -11.63
CA VAL A 47 21.80 3.81 -11.28
C VAL A 47 21.51 4.95 -10.33
N TRP A 48 22.54 5.47 -9.67
CA TRP A 48 22.47 6.45 -8.61
C TRP A 48 23.52 7.55 -8.84
N PRO A 49 23.26 8.52 -9.73
CA PRO A 49 24.18 9.60 -9.93
C PRO A 49 24.04 10.62 -8.80
N ASP A 50 25.12 10.91 -8.09
CA ASP A 50 25.24 12.01 -7.13
C ASP A 50 25.11 13.42 -7.78
N ALA A 51 24.45 13.58 -8.92
CA ALA A 51 24.41 14.85 -9.65
C ALA A 51 23.07 15.14 -10.37
N PRO A 52 22.42 16.28 -10.10
CA PRO A 52 21.21 16.75 -10.81
C PRO A 52 21.46 17.20 -12.26
N SER A 53 22.63 16.90 -12.84
CA SER A 53 23.06 17.45 -14.14
C SER A 53 23.29 16.41 -15.25
N SER A 54 23.08 15.12 -14.99
CA SER A 54 23.07 14.12 -16.07
C SER A 54 21.70 13.49 -16.14
N SER A 55 21.14 13.47 -17.34
CA SER A 55 19.88 12.83 -17.71
C SER A 55 19.89 11.35 -17.34
N SER A 56 19.69 11.04 -16.06
CA SER A 56 19.68 9.68 -15.56
C SER A 56 18.50 9.00 -16.25
N LYS A 57 18.83 8.08 -17.16
CA LYS A 57 17.81 7.27 -17.82
C LYS A 57 17.00 6.62 -16.71
N VAL A 58 15.68 6.73 -16.77
CA VAL A 58 14.79 6.09 -15.79
C VAL A 58 15.20 4.64 -15.65
N TRP A 59 15.69 4.28 -14.47
CA TRP A 59 16.13 2.93 -14.18
C TRP A 59 15.18 2.30 -13.18
N GLY A 60 14.79 1.07 -13.45
CA GLY A 60 14.03 0.25 -12.52
C GLY A 60 14.44 -1.21 -12.61
N ARG A 61 14.25 -1.93 -11.50
CA ARG A 61 14.50 -3.37 -11.39
C ARG A 61 13.34 -4.10 -10.73
N ILE A 62 13.05 -5.28 -11.26
CA ILE A 62 12.25 -6.34 -10.62
C ILE A 62 13.21 -7.47 -10.25
N ALA A 63 13.16 -7.96 -9.00
CA ALA A 63 13.81 -9.23 -8.64
C ALA A 63 12.76 -10.31 -8.40
N LEU A 64 13.10 -11.50 -8.86
CA LEU A 64 12.30 -12.69 -8.77
C LEU A 64 13.08 -13.69 -7.94
N GLY A 65 12.70 -13.80 -6.67
CA GLY A 65 13.45 -14.51 -5.65
C GLY A 65 13.93 -13.57 -4.57
N LEU A 66 13.88 -14.01 -3.31
CA LEU A 66 14.42 -13.29 -2.16
C LEU A 66 15.91 -13.66 -1.99
N PRO A 67 16.85 -12.72 -2.19
CA PRO A 67 18.28 -13.00 -1.97
C PRO A 67 18.53 -13.50 -0.54
N GLY A 68 19.51 -14.39 -0.38
CA GLY A 68 19.78 -15.10 0.87
C GLY A 68 18.85 -16.30 1.17
N LEU A 69 17.65 -16.38 0.56
CA LEU A 69 16.76 -17.54 0.70
C LEU A 69 16.75 -18.47 -0.51
N VAL A 70 17.32 -18.03 -1.64
CA VAL A 70 17.32 -18.78 -2.90
C VAL A 70 18.72 -19.06 -3.44
N GLU A 71 19.74 -18.52 -2.80
CA GLU A 71 21.14 -18.71 -3.17
C GLU A 71 21.66 -20.05 -2.64
N GLU A 72 22.84 -20.48 -3.10
CA GLU A 72 23.56 -21.65 -2.58
C GLU A 72 22.73 -22.96 -2.60
N GLY A 73 21.85 -23.09 -3.60
CA GLY A 73 20.99 -24.27 -3.76
C GLY A 73 19.76 -24.32 -2.86
N ILE A 74 19.56 -23.35 -1.95
CA ILE A 74 18.38 -23.31 -1.06
C ILE A 74 17.08 -23.19 -1.86
N ALA A 75 17.11 -22.61 -3.07
CA ALA A 75 15.96 -22.58 -3.98
C ALA A 75 15.35 -23.97 -4.28
N ALA A 76 16.16 -25.04 -4.28
CA ALA A 76 15.69 -26.41 -4.50
C ALA A 76 14.82 -26.93 -3.36
N PHE A 77 14.98 -26.43 -2.13
CA PHE A 77 14.07 -26.74 -1.03
C PHE A 77 12.68 -26.14 -1.27
N TRP A 78 12.63 -24.86 -1.68
CA TRP A 78 11.37 -24.14 -1.86
C TRP A 78 10.56 -24.62 -3.08
N ILE A 79 11.22 -25.10 -4.14
CA ILE A 79 10.52 -25.59 -5.35
C ILE A 79 9.64 -26.81 -5.05
N VAL A 80 9.92 -27.57 -3.98
CA VAL A 80 9.12 -28.71 -3.53
C VAL A 80 7.67 -28.27 -3.25
N PHE A 81 7.46 -27.10 -2.66
CA PHE A 81 6.13 -26.57 -2.40
C PHE A 81 5.38 -26.24 -3.70
N ALA A 82 6.07 -25.75 -4.73
CA ALA A 82 5.48 -25.50 -6.05
C ALA A 82 5.08 -26.81 -6.75
N VAL A 83 5.89 -27.86 -6.63
CA VAL A 83 5.55 -29.21 -7.14
C VAL A 83 4.36 -29.78 -6.38
N LEU A 84 4.32 -29.64 -5.05
CA LEU A 84 3.19 -30.07 -4.24
C LEU A 84 1.90 -29.34 -4.64
N LEU A 85 1.95 -28.01 -4.88
CA LEU A 85 0.83 -27.24 -5.42
C LEU A 85 0.31 -27.79 -6.75
N LEU A 86 1.20 -28.18 -7.66
CA LEU A 86 0.83 -28.78 -8.94
C LEU A 86 0.07 -30.09 -8.74
N LEU A 87 0.57 -30.97 -7.85
CA LEU A 87 -0.08 -32.24 -7.52
C LEU A 87 -1.45 -32.03 -6.86
N LEU A 88 -1.56 -31.09 -5.93
CA LEU A 88 -2.84 -30.74 -5.26
C LEU A 88 -3.85 -30.16 -6.26
N SER A 89 -3.38 -29.37 -7.23
CA SER A 89 -4.21 -28.85 -8.31
C SER A 89 -4.79 -30.00 -9.16
N ILE A 90 -3.95 -30.95 -9.57
CA ILE A 90 -4.39 -32.16 -10.31
C ILE A 90 -5.39 -32.96 -9.45
N LEU A 91 -5.16 -33.09 -8.14
CA LEU A 91 -6.07 -33.78 -7.24
C LEU A 91 -7.45 -33.11 -7.16
N ILE A 92 -7.52 -31.77 -7.20
CA ILE A 92 -8.79 -31.03 -7.27
C ILE A 92 -9.54 -31.34 -8.56
N TYR A 93 -8.83 -31.43 -9.69
CA TYR A 93 -9.43 -31.81 -10.96
C TYR A 93 -10.02 -33.23 -10.93
N ILE A 94 -9.29 -34.19 -10.38
CA ILE A 94 -9.73 -35.59 -10.30
C ILE A 94 -10.84 -35.77 -9.24
N LYS A 95 -10.75 -35.08 -8.10
CA LYS A 95 -11.65 -35.21 -6.95
C LYS A 95 -12.24 -33.85 -6.52
N PRO A 96 -13.12 -33.23 -7.33
CA PRO A 96 -13.63 -31.89 -7.08
C PRO A 96 -14.42 -31.76 -5.76
N ARG A 97 -15.02 -32.86 -5.27
CA ARG A 97 -15.73 -32.87 -3.99
C ARG A 97 -14.82 -32.62 -2.77
N ARG A 98 -13.51 -32.86 -2.90
CA ARG A 98 -12.52 -32.64 -1.82
C ARG A 98 -11.84 -31.27 -1.87
N GLN A 99 -12.29 -30.39 -2.77
CA GLN A 99 -11.67 -29.10 -3.01
C GLN A 99 -11.57 -28.24 -1.74
N LYS A 100 -12.62 -28.22 -0.92
CA LYS A 100 -12.66 -27.48 0.36
C LYS A 100 -11.62 -27.99 1.35
N ASP A 101 -11.40 -29.30 1.42
CA ASP A 101 -10.44 -29.92 2.34
C ASP A 101 -8.99 -29.70 1.90
N ILE A 102 -8.76 -29.64 0.59
CA ILE A 102 -7.43 -29.43 -0.02
C ILE A 102 -7.02 -27.96 0.01
N ALA A 103 -7.99 -27.04 0.01
CA ALA A 103 -7.77 -25.61 -0.12
C ALA A 103 -6.84 -24.98 0.92
N PRO A 104 -6.90 -25.32 2.24
CA PRO A 104 -5.95 -24.79 3.22
C PRO A 104 -4.50 -25.16 2.88
N LEU A 105 -4.28 -26.40 2.42
CA LEU A 105 -2.94 -26.87 2.06
C LEU A 105 -2.42 -26.16 0.81
N LEU A 106 -3.28 -25.94 -0.20
CA LEU A 106 -2.93 -25.09 -1.34
C LEU A 106 -2.54 -23.68 -0.91
N PHE A 107 -3.30 -23.07 0.00
CA PHE A 107 -3.02 -21.72 0.48
C PHE A 107 -1.65 -21.66 1.19
N ILE A 108 -1.40 -22.58 2.11
CA ILE A 108 -0.12 -22.68 2.84
C ILE A 108 1.04 -22.91 1.87
N CYS A 109 0.93 -23.89 0.97
CA CYS A 109 2.00 -24.18 0.01
C CYS A 109 2.25 -22.98 -0.91
N SER A 110 1.21 -22.22 -1.28
CA SER A 110 1.36 -21.00 -2.08
C SER A 110 2.21 -19.97 -1.34
N ILE A 111 1.94 -19.70 -0.07
CA ILE A 111 2.73 -18.78 0.76
C ILE A 111 4.18 -19.25 0.89
N LEU A 112 4.42 -20.55 1.06
CA LEU A 112 5.76 -21.11 1.19
C LEU A 112 6.61 -21.00 -0.11
N THR A 113 6.02 -20.62 -1.24
CA THR A 113 6.77 -20.33 -2.49
C THR A 113 7.25 -18.88 -2.62
N ILE A 114 6.91 -17.99 -1.67
CA ILE A 114 7.39 -16.59 -1.66
C ILE A 114 8.92 -16.47 -1.82
N PRO A 115 9.75 -17.29 -1.14
CA PRO A 115 11.20 -17.20 -1.28
C PRO A 115 11.69 -17.30 -2.73
N ILE A 116 11.15 -18.21 -3.54
CA ILE A 116 11.51 -18.36 -4.97
C ILE A 116 10.78 -17.37 -5.88
N GLY A 117 10.38 -16.21 -5.37
CA GLY A 117 9.67 -15.16 -6.14
C GLY A 117 8.26 -15.58 -6.59
N ALA A 118 7.77 -16.71 -6.06
CA ALA A 118 6.45 -17.27 -6.26
C ALA A 118 5.90 -17.19 -7.70
N GLY A 119 6.75 -17.52 -8.68
CA GLY A 119 6.34 -17.56 -10.09
C GLY A 119 6.06 -16.20 -10.68
N PHE A 120 7.01 -15.27 -10.56
CA PHE A 120 6.85 -13.89 -11.04
C PHE A 120 5.76 -13.10 -10.31
N ILE A 121 5.43 -13.46 -9.06
CA ILE A 121 4.30 -12.92 -8.25
C ILE A 121 2.93 -13.30 -8.82
N ILE A 122 2.78 -13.31 -10.13
CA ILE A 122 1.60 -13.76 -10.86
C ILE A 122 1.27 -15.20 -10.46
N GLY A 123 2.26 -16.08 -10.39
CA GLY A 123 2.08 -17.46 -9.95
C GLY A 123 1.41 -17.54 -8.58
N LEU A 124 1.96 -16.81 -7.59
CA LEU A 124 1.41 -16.66 -6.24
C LEU A 124 -0.03 -16.19 -6.24
N THR A 125 -0.28 -15.09 -6.95
CA THR A 125 -1.58 -14.46 -7.00
C THR A 125 -2.62 -15.43 -7.57
N LEU A 126 -2.30 -16.13 -8.67
CA LEU A 126 -3.19 -17.13 -9.25
C LEU A 126 -3.45 -18.31 -8.30
N ALA A 127 -2.40 -18.84 -7.67
CA ALA A 127 -2.51 -19.97 -6.75
C ALA A 127 -3.31 -19.62 -5.48
N ILE A 128 -3.07 -18.45 -4.87
CA ILE A 128 -3.82 -17.94 -3.72
C ILE A 128 -5.28 -17.70 -4.09
N ILE A 129 -5.55 -17.02 -5.23
CA ILE A 129 -6.93 -16.81 -5.70
C ILE A 129 -7.64 -18.16 -5.88
N GLY A 130 -6.99 -19.11 -6.54
CA GLY A 130 -7.52 -20.46 -6.72
C GLY A 130 -7.80 -21.18 -5.39
N ALA A 131 -6.87 -21.12 -4.44
CA ALA A 131 -7.02 -21.71 -3.11
C ALA A 131 -8.17 -21.07 -2.31
N LEU A 132 -8.32 -19.75 -2.35
CA LEU A 132 -9.39 -19.04 -1.66
C LEU A 132 -10.76 -19.32 -2.30
N LEU A 133 -10.84 -19.42 -3.63
CA LEU A 133 -12.04 -19.91 -4.33
C LEU A 133 -12.37 -21.36 -3.94
N ALA A 134 -11.35 -22.18 -3.72
CA ALA A 134 -11.51 -23.56 -3.27
C ALA A 134 -12.07 -23.68 -1.85
N LEU A 135 -11.69 -22.79 -0.93
CA LEU A 135 -12.22 -22.74 0.44
C LEU A 135 -13.74 -22.48 0.48
N GLU A 136 -14.24 -21.71 -0.49
CA GLU A 136 -15.66 -21.34 -0.56
C GLU A 136 -16.50 -22.24 -1.47
N TRP A 137 -15.91 -23.33 -1.99
CA TRP A 137 -16.66 -24.31 -2.75
C TRP A 137 -17.81 -24.90 -1.91
N PRO A 138 -19.03 -25.10 -2.48
CA PRO A 138 -19.41 -25.08 -3.90
C PRO A 138 -20.00 -23.76 -4.41
N LYS A 139 -19.76 -22.61 -3.74
CA LYS A 139 -20.33 -21.32 -4.17
C LYS A 139 -19.89 -20.96 -5.59
N PRO A 140 -20.76 -20.34 -6.42
CA PRO A 140 -20.35 -19.85 -7.72
C PRO A 140 -19.36 -18.68 -7.60
N TYR A 141 -18.46 -18.54 -8.57
CA TYR A 141 -17.39 -17.54 -8.55
C TYR A 141 -17.89 -16.14 -8.14
N GLY A 142 -18.97 -15.64 -8.73
CA GLY A 142 -19.52 -14.30 -8.43
C GLY A 142 -20.05 -14.10 -7.01
N GLU A 143 -20.27 -15.17 -6.24
CA GLU A 143 -20.74 -15.11 -4.85
C GLU A 143 -19.62 -15.35 -3.82
N THR A 144 -18.46 -15.80 -4.29
CA THR A 144 -17.26 -15.95 -3.46
C THR A 144 -16.67 -14.58 -3.10
N LEU A 145 -16.03 -14.48 -1.94
CA LEU A 145 -15.32 -13.30 -1.47
C LEU A 145 -14.34 -12.79 -2.53
N ILE A 146 -13.53 -13.69 -3.10
CA ILE A 146 -12.52 -13.35 -4.09
C ILE A 146 -13.12 -12.99 -5.44
N GLY A 147 -14.18 -13.68 -5.88
CA GLY A 147 -14.87 -13.29 -7.10
C GLY A 147 -15.52 -11.91 -6.97
N ILE A 148 -16.04 -11.57 -5.79
CA ILE A 148 -16.57 -10.23 -5.52
C ILE A 148 -15.45 -9.17 -5.57
N ILE A 149 -14.30 -9.42 -4.93
CA ILE A 149 -13.11 -8.54 -4.98
C ILE A 149 -12.62 -8.34 -6.41
N LEU A 150 -12.47 -9.42 -7.19
CA LEU A 150 -11.97 -9.34 -8.57
C LEU A 150 -12.97 -8.65 -9.50
N ASN A 151 -14.27 -8.87 -9.31
CA ASN A 151 -15.29 -8.19 -10.09
C ASN A 151 -15.42 -6.71 -9.72
N SER A 152 -15.15 -6.33 -8.47
CA SER A 152 -15.12 -4.92 -8.05
C SER A 152 -13.93 -4.18 -8.64
N LEU A 153 -12.74 -4.81 -8.69
CA LEU A 153 -11.58 -4.26 -9.40
C LEU A 153 -11.91 -3.95 -10.86
N ARG A 154 -12.63 -4.84 -11.55
CA ARG A 154 -13.01 -4.63 -12.96
C ARG A 154 -14.12 -3.59 -13.15
N VAL A 155 -14.68 -3.04 -12.07
CA VAL A 155 -15.84 -2.12 -12.09
C VAL A 155 -16.98 -2.67 -12.97
N HIS A 156 -17.18 -3.99 -12.92
CA HIS A 156 -18.18 -4.62 -13.77
C HIS A 156 -19.58 -4.29 -13.22
N SER A 157 -20.25 -3.30 -13.82
CA SER A 157 -21.50 -2.70 -13.31
C SER A 157 -22.59 -3.72 -12.97
N LYS A 158 -22.70 -4.82 -13.74
CA LYS A 158 -23.64 -5.93 -13.46
C LYS A 158 -23.27 -6.70 -12.19
N SER A 159 -21.98 -6.91 -11.92
CA SER A 159 -21.55 -7.65 -10.74
C SER A 159 -21.74 -6.83 -9.47
N LEU A 160 -21.43 -5.53 -9.52
CA LEU A 160 -21.68 -4.62 -8.40
C LEU A 160 -23.18 -4.50 -8.12
N GLY A 161 -24.00 -4.37 -9.17
CA GLY A 161 -25.46 -4.39 -9.06
C GLY A 161 -25.96 -5.69 -8.42
N THR A 162 -25.47 -6.85 -8.89
CA THR A 162 -25.83 -8.16 -8.31
C THR A 162 -25.45 -8.25 -6.84
N ALA A 163 -24.28 -7.74 -6.44
CA ALA A 163 -23.84 -7.77 -5.05
C ALA A 163 -24.74 -6.93 -4.12
N ILE A 164 -25.25 -5.80 -4.63
CA ILE A 164 -26.18 -4.92 -3.92
C ILE A 164 -27.58 -5.57 -3.88
N GLU A 165 -28.13 -5.94 -5.05
CA GLU A 165 -29.51 -6.42 -5.21
C GLU A 165 -29.74 -7.76 -4.49
N LYS A 166 -28.79 -8.71 -4.63
CA LYS A 166 -28.90 -10.03 -4.00
C LYS A 166 -28.36 -10.06 -2.58
N GLN A 167 -27.86 -8.93 -2.06
CA GLN A 167 -27.26 -8.81 -0.74
C GLN A 167 -26.22 -9.92 -0.47
N THR A 168 -25.42 -10.29 -1.49
CA THR A 168 -24.44 -11.38 -1.36
C THR A 168 -23.30 -11.02 -0.43
N LEU A 169 -23.18 -9.73 -0.10
CA LEU A 169 -22.23 -9.19 0.85
C LEU A 169 -22.96 -8.82 2.14
N ASP A 170 -22.49 -9.40 3.25
CA ASP A 170 -22.88 -9.01 4.59
C ASP A 170 -21.73 -8.24 5.26
N VAL A 171 -22.01 -7.69 6.45
CA VAL A 171 -21.02 -6.94 7.24
C VAL A 171 -19.81 -7.83 7.61
N LYS A 172 -20.01 -9.13 7.81
CA LYS A 172 -18.92 -10.07 8.13
C LYS A 172 -17.93 -10.19 6.97
N LYS A 173 -18.42 -10.39 5.75
CA LYS A 173 -17.59 -10.39 4.54
C LYS A 173 -16.93 -9.04 4.32
N ALA A 174 -17.62 -7.94 4.59
CA ALA A 174 -17.07 -6.60 4.49
C ALA A 174 -15.85 -6.41 5.40
N ILE A 175 -15.96 -6.82 6.66
CA ILE A 175 -14.84 -6.79 7.61
C ILE A 175 -13.68 -7.64 7.11
N LEU A 176 -13.95 -8.86 6.61
CA LEU A 176 -12.91 -9.73 6.04
C LEU A 176 -12.21 -9.10 4.83
N ILE A 177 -12.95 -8.42 3.95
CA ILE A 177 -12.41 -7.68 2.80
C ILE A 177 -11.46 -6.59 3.29
N ILE A 178 -11.90 -5.75 4.23
CA ILE A 178 -11.08 -4.67 4.79
C ILE A 178 -9.82 -5.22 5.47
N MET A 179 -9.94 -6.30 6.26
CA MET A 179 -8.79 -6.94 6.89
C MET A 179 -7.78 -7.44 5.85
N LEU A 180 -8.26 -8.15 4.83
CA LEU A 180 -7.39 -8.69 3.77
C LEU A 180 -6.66 -7.56 3.02
N ILE A 181 -7.39 -6.53 2.59
CA ILE A 181 -6.81 -5.38 1.88
C ILE A 181 -5.77 -4.67 2.76
N SER A 182 -6.10 -4.45 4.04
CA SER A 182 -5.21 -3.76 4.98
C SER A 182 -3.92 -4.53 5.20
N ILE A 183 -3.98 -5.86 5.29
CA ILE A 183 -2.80 -6.73 5.39
C ILE A 183 -1.96 -6.62 4.12
N LEU A 184 -2.57 -6.76 2.95
CA LEU A 184 -1.85 -6.70 1.66
C LEU A 184 -1.19 -5.34 1.45
N SER A 185 -1.91 -4.25 1.73
CA SER A 185 -1.39 -2.89 1.63
C SER A 185 -0.25 -2.67 2.62
N SER A 186 -0.42 -3.09 3.88
CA SER A 186 0.61 -2.95 4.91
C SER A 186 1.89 -3.69 4.54
N ILE A 187 1.81 -4.93 4.07
CA ILE A 187 3.00 -5.69 3.67
C ILE A 187 3.78 -4.93 2.60
N GLY A 188 3.08 -4.45 1.58
CA GLY A 188 3.71 -3.71 0.47
C GLY A 188 4.35 -2.39 0.91
N GLU A 189 3.59 -1.55 1.61
CA GLU A 189 4.05 -0.23 2.06
C GLU A 189 5.14 -0.32 3.12
N THR A 190 5.00 -1.21 4.10
CA THR A 190 5.98 -1.40 5.18
C THR A 190 7.27 -2.02 4.65
N LEU A 191 7.21 -3.04 3.79
CA LEU A 191 8.43 -3.60 3.19
C LEU A 191 9.15 -2.55 2.34
N TYR A 192 8.42 -1.83 1.50
CA TYR A 192 9.04 -0.82 0.64
C TYR A 192 9.67 0.29 1.50
N SER A 193 8.92 0.90 2.41
CA SER A 193 9.41 1.97 3.28
C SER A 193 10.57 1.53 4.16
N PHE A 194 10.56 0.30 4.69
CA PHE A 194 11.66 -0.23 5.47
C PHE A 194 12.95 -0.36 4.65
N ASN A 195 12.86 -0.84 3.41
CA ASN A 195 14.02 -0.94 2.52
C ASN A 195 14.53 0.43 2.10
N VAL A 196 13.64 1.38 1.79
CA VAL A 196 14.05 2.78 1.55
C VAL A 196 14.73 3.39 2.79
N GLY A 197 14.23 3.12 3.99
CA GLY A 197 14.86 3.53 5.25
C GLY A 197 16.21 2.86 5.51
N LYS A 198 16.53 1.74 4.85
CA LYS A 198 17.87 1.14 4.86
C LYS A 198 18.82 1.79 3.86
N ILE A 199 18.33 2.26 2.72
CA ILE A 199 19.11 3.08 1.77
C ILE A 199 19.44 4.42 2.40
N TYR A 200 18.50 4.95 3.18
CA TYR A 200 18.60 6.26 3.83
C TYR A 200 18.32 6.17 5.32
N PRO A 201 19.25 5.60 6.10
CA PRO A 201 19.14 5.60 7.54
C PRO A 201 18.93 7.04 8.04
N GLN A 202 17.84 7.22 8.78
CA GLN A 202 17.56 8.45 9.49
C GLN A 202 18.12 8.35 10.89
N SER A 203 19.22 9.08 11.13
CA SER A 203 19.78 9.23 12.47
C SER A 203 18.72 9.83 13.38
N THR A 204 18.40 9.12 14.46
CA THR A 204 17.40 9.53 15.43
C THR A 204 18.06 9.68 16.79
N THR A 205 17.74 10.78 17.47
CA THR A 205 18.13 11.05 18.84
C THR A 205 16.96 11.72 19.58
N THR A 206 17.13 12.04 20.85
CA THR A 206 16.13 12.75 21.65
C THR A 206 16.75 13.96 22.33
N LEU A 207 15.95 14.99 22.59
CA LEU A 207 16.38 16.14 23.36
C LEU A 207 16.70 15.74 24.81
N VAL A 208 17.85 16.17 25.33
CA VAL A 208 18.29 15.92 26.73
C VAL A 208 17.79 17.00 27.68
N SER A 209 17.46 18.18 27.14
CA SER A 209 16.87 19.30 27.86
C SER A 209 15.78 19.95 27.01
N ASP A 210 14.91 20.72 27.66
CA ASP A 210 14.03 21.63 26.94
C ASP A 210 14.85 22.57 26.04
N ALA A 211 14.31 22.88 24.87
CA ALA A 211 14.79 23.94 23.99
C ALA A 211 13.69 24.99 23.82
N LYS A 212 14.07 26.27 23.81
CA LYS A 212 13.14 27.41 23.77
C LYS A 212 13.22 28.14 22.43
N PRO A 213 12.16 28.88 22.04
CA PRO A 213 12.23 29.76 20.88
C PRO A 213 13.42 30.71 20.99
N GLY A 214 14.21 30.83 19.92
CA GLY A 214 15.43 31.62 19.88
C GLY A 214 16.71 30.83 20.13
N ASP A 215 16.62 29.60 20.66
CA ASP A 215 17.80 28.75 20.83
C ASP A 215 18.36 28.33 19.47
N SER A 216 19.67 28.42 19.31
CA SER A 216 20.40 27.91 18.15
C SER A 216 21.18 26.64 18.45
N GLN A 217 21.28 26.25 19.72
CA GLN A 217 21.94 25.01 20.16
C GLN A 217 20.92 24.15 20.89
N ILE A 218 20.79 22.90 20.46
CA ILE A 218 19.93 21.91 21.09
C ILE A 218 20.77 20.78 21.65
N PHE A 219 20.51 20.37 22.88
CA PHE A 219 21.22 19.26 23.52
C PHE A 219 20.51 17.94 23.21
N VAL A 220 21.25 16.98 22.69
CA VAL A 220 20.72 15.69 22.23
C VAL A 220 21.43 14.52 22.89
N ALA A 221 20.73 13.39 23.03
CA ALA A 221 21.24 12.22 23.76
C ALA A 221 22.44 11.57 23.07
N ASN A 222 22.52 11.75 21.75
CA ASN A 222 23.59 11.26 20.88
C ASN A 222 23.62 12.12 19.60
N THR A 223 24.81 12.46 19.12
CA THR A 223 25.04 13.17 17.85
C THR A 223 25.54 12.25 16.73
N SER A 224 25.70 10.95 17.01
CA SER A 224 26.11 9.95 16.03
C SER A 224 25.15 9.92 14.83
N GLY A 225 25.73 10.05 13.64
CA GLY A 225 25.00 10.04 12.37
C GLY A 225 24.41 11.38 11.96
N PHE A 226 24.67 12.48 12.69
CA PHE A 226 24.39 13.84 12.25
C PHE A 226 25.65 14.49 11.68
N GLN A 227 25.50 15.34 10.67
CA GLN A 227 26.57 16.06 9.97
C GLN A 227 26.23 17.55 9.79
N ASN A 228 27.25 18.37 9.58
CA ASN A 228 27.05 19.77 9.18
C ASN A 228 26.35 19.82 7.81
N GLY A 229 25.32 20.65 7.71
CA GLY A 229 24.47 20.80 6.52
C GLY A 229 23.21 19.95 6.57
N ASP A 230 23.10 19.00 7.51
CA ASP A 230 21.94 18.12 7.64
C ASP A 230 20.68 18.92 7.93
N TYR A 231 19.57 18.58 7.28
CA TYR A 231 18.27 19.00 7.78
C TYR A 231 17.83 18.06 8.89
N ILE A 232 17.31 18.57 10.00
CA ILE A 232 16.75 17.81 11.12
C ILE A 232 15.30 18.24 11.35
N LEU A 233 14.46 17.27 11.70
CA LEU A 233 13.11 17.48 12.19
C LEU A 233 13.15 17.38 13.71
N ILE A 234 12.78 18.45 14.39
CA ILE A 234 12.74 18.54 15.85
C ILE A 234 11.27 18.58 16.28
N GLY A 235 10.90 17.71 17.21
CA GLY A 235 9.62 17.76 17.90
C GLY A 235 8.62 16.68 17.53
N ILE A 236 7.43 16.80 18.11
CA ILE A 236 6.32 15.86 17.92
C ILE A 236 5.08 16.58 17.40
N ARG A 237 4.36 15.91 16.49
CA ARG A 237 3.02 16.32 15.99
C ARG A 237 2.99 17.70 15.32
N ASP A 238 2.32 18.67 15.95
CA ASP A 238 2.00 20.00 15.44
C ASP A 238 3.10 21.04 15.67
N LYS A 239 4.09 20.70 16.50
CA LYS A 239 5.29 21.52 16.76
C LYS A 239 6.53 21.03 16.03
N VAL A 240 6.40 20.24 14.96
CA VAL A 240 7.58 19.78 14.22
C VAL A 240 8.17 20.95 13.42
N GLU A 241 9.45 21.24 13.64
CA GLU A 241 10.19 22.20 12.82
C GLU A 241 11.40 21.59 12.13
N LEU A 242 11.59 21.99 10.87
CA LEU A 242 12.75 21.62 10.06
C LEU A 242 13.86 22.65 10.28
N ARG A 243 15.07 22.19 10.60
CA ARG A 243 16.24 23.05 10.80
C ARG A 243 17.47 22.47 10.14
N GLN A 244 18.36 23.32 9.66
CA GLN A 244 19.64 22.89 9.11
C GLN A 244 20.72 22.93 10.20
N VAL A 245 21.38 21.81 10.45
CA VAL A 245 22.51 21.67 11.34
C VAL A 245 23.68 22.45 10.76
N ARG A 246 24.21 23.37 11.57
CA ARG A 246 25.41 24.18 11.31
C ARG A 246 26.66 23.53 11.90
N TYR A 247 26.54 22.92 13.06
CA TYR A 247 27.65 22.27 13.76
C TYR A 247 27.15 21.09 14.60
N VAL A 248 27.98 20.05 14.70
CA VAL A 248 27.72 18.84 15.48
C VAL A 248 28.75 18.78 16.60
N GLY A 249 28.30 19.00 17.83
CA GLY A 249 29.12 18.83 19.03
C GLY A 249 29.05 17.39 19.58
N ASP A 250 29.67 17.15 20.74
CA ASP A 250 29.66 15.82 21.38
C ASP A 250 28.25 15.41 21.86
N ASN A 251 27.46 16.38 22.33
CA ASN A 251 26.13 16.17 22.91
C ASN A 251 25.12 17.27 22.53
N TYR A 252 25.42 18.06 21.50
CA TYR A 252 24.53 19.10 21.02
C TYR A 252 24.62 19.27 19.50
N LEU A 253 23.55 19.81 18.91
CA LEU A 253 23.51 20.24 17.51
C LEU A 253 23.30 21.74 17.49
N GLU A 254 24.13 22.48 16.77
CA GLU A 254 23.88 23.89 16.46
C GLU A 254 23.10 23.96 15.16
N VAL A 255 22.01 24.73 15.13
CA VAL A 255 21.17 24.96 13.94
C VAL A 255 21.41 26.34 13.35
N THR A 256 21.33 26.44 12.03
CA THR A 256 21.61 27.66 11.26
C THR A 256 20.60 28.75 11.53
N VAL A 257 19.33 28.38 11.74
CA VAL A 257 18.24 29.28 12.12
C VAL A 257 17.72 28.83 13.47
N ALA A 258 17.59 29.78 14.40
CA ALA A 258 17.09 29.51 15.74
C ALA A 258 15.71 28.83 15.73
N LEU A 259 15.42 28.10 16.81
CA LEU A 259 14.14 27.45 17.03
C LEU A 259 13.00 28.46 17.06
N LYS A 260 11.86 28.10 16.48
CA LYS A 260 10.65 28.93 16.49
C LYS A 260 9.71 28.52 17.63
N TYR A 261 9.76 27.26 18.02
CA TYR A 261 8.86 26.67 18.99
C TYR A 261 9.62 26.22 20.24
N ASP A 262 8.87 26.04 21.32
CA ASP A 262 9.34 25.34 22.50
C ASP A 262 9.31 23.84 22.25
N HIS A 263 10.39 23.16 22.60
CA HIS A 263 10.54 21.71 22.50
C HIS A 263 10.86 21.14 23.86
N ALA A 264 10.07 20.17 24.31
CA ALA A 264 10.29 19.52 25.59
C ALA A 264 11.45 18.52 25.53
N LYS A 265 12.06 18.28 26.70
CA LYS A 265 12.95 17.13 26.90
C LYS A 265 12.30 15.83 26.36
N GLU A 266 13.13 14.93 25.83
CA GLU A 266 12.76 13.64 25.22
C GLU A 266 12.05 13.72 23.88
N GLU A 267 11.76 14.93 23.36
CA GLU A 267 11.27 15.06 22.00
C GLU A 267 12.28 14.53 20.98
N LYS A 268 11.74 13.89 19.94
CA LYS A 268 12.54 13.22 18.91
C LYS A 268 13.21 14.26 18.02
N VAL A 269 14.50 14.07 17.76
CA VAL A 269 15.26 14.79 16.73
C VAL A 269 15.68 13.78 15.69
N THR A 270 15.21 13.95 14.46
CA THR A 270 15.47 13.01 13.36
C THR A 270 16.18 13.73 12.25
N SER A 271 17.33 13.23 11.80
CA SER A 271 17.95 13.72 10.58
C SER A 271 17.04 13.43 9.38
N SER A 272 16.67 14.50 8.70
CA SER A 272 16.10 14.51 7.35
C SER A 272 17.20 14.48 6.29
N SER A 273 18.48 14.62 6.66
CA SER A 273 19.56 14.34 5.72
C SER A 273 19.67 12.84 5.51
N THR A 274 19.77 12.48 4.25
CA THR A 274 19.94 11.12 3.79
C THR A 274 21.38 10.71 4.04
N SER A 275 21.72 10.25 5.25
CA SER A 275 22.93 9.42 5.37
C SER A 275 22.71 8.24 4.43
N PHE A 276 23.39 8.27 3.28
CA PHE A 276 23.20 7.29 2.22
C PHE A 276 24.04 6.07 2.58
N ASP A 277 23.40 4.90 2.69
CA ASP A 277 24.12 3.64 2.84
C ASP A 277 24.34 3.02 1.46
N PRO A 278 25.54 3.20 0.85
CA PRO A 278 25.82 2.67 -0.48
C PRO A 278 25.78 1.14 -0.52
N THR A 279 26.03 0.47 0.62
CA THR A 279 25.99 -1.00 0.70
C THR A 279 24.55 -1.47 0.64
N ALA A 280 23.66 -0.88 1.45
CA ALA A 280 22.23 -1.18 1.41
C ALA A 280 21.62 -0.82 0.06
N ALA A 281 21.99 0.33 -0.52
CA ALA A 281 21.56 0.74 -1.85
C ALA A 281 21.98 -0.27 -2.93
N TYR A 282 23.24 -0.69 -2.92
CA TYR A 282 23.75 -1.72 -3.83
C TYR A 282 23.01 -3.06 -3.67
N ASP A 283 22.84 -3.51 -2.43
CA ASP A 283 22.13 -4.75 -2.12
C ASP A 283 20.65 -4.68 -2.55
N ILE A 284 19.94 -3.59 -2.29
CA ILE A 284 18.50 -3.46 -2.59
C ILE A 284 18.28 -3.20 -4.08
N LEU A 285 18.96 -2.22 -4.66
CA LEU A 285 18.75 -1.81 -6.05
C LEU A 285 19.35 -2.85 -6.99
N LEU A 286 20.65 -3.14 -6.91
CA LEU A 286 21.34 -3.96 -7.89
C LEU A 286 21.21 -5.47 -7.63
N ARG A 287 21.28 -5.92 -6.38
CA ARG A 287 21.11 -7.35 -6.05
C ARG A 287 19.67 -7.78 -5.82
N GLY A 288 18.79 -6.85 -5.45
CA GLY A 288 17.39 -7.15 -5.17
C GLY A 288 17.10 -7.74 -3.82
N LYS A 289 17.98 -7.46 -2.85
CA LYS A 289 17.79 -7.85 -1.48
C LYS A 289 16.60 -7.09 -0.91
N LEU A 290 15.71 -7.83 -0.26
CA LEU A 290 14.62 -7.26 0.51
C LEU A 290 14.90 -7.53 1.97
N TYR A 291 15.22 -6.47 2.70
CA TYR A 291 15.27 -6.52 4.15
C TYR A 291 13.83 -6.58 4.68
N ALA A 292 13.60 -7.44 5.66
CA ALA A 292 12.33 -7.57 6.34
C ALA A 292 12.60 -7.72 7.84
N ASP A 293 11.83 -7.01 8.65
CA ASP A 293 11.76 -7.22 10.09
C ASP A 293 10.35 -7.71 10.44
N PHE A 294 10.28 -8.95 10.94
CA PHE A 294 9.01 -9.60 11.27
C PHE A 294 8.22 -8.82 12.32
N ILE A 295 8.92 -8.20 13.28
CA ILE A 295 8.27 -7.42 14.34
C ILE A 295 7.64 -6.17 13.74
N THR A 296 8.40 -5.40 12.96
CA THR A 296 7.90 -4.22 12.25
C THR A 296 6.73 -4.56 11.33
N LEU A 297 6.80 -5.66 10.57
CA LEU A 297 5.72 -6.09 9.68
C LEU A 297 4.44 -6.46 10.45
N THR A 298 4.58 -7.16 11.57
CA THR A 298 3.43 -7.60 12.38
C THR A 298 2.74 -6.43 13.05
N ILE A 299 3.52 -5.53 13.68
CA ILE A 299 2.99 -4.34 14.35
C ILE A 299 2.32 -3.42 13.32
N SER A 300 3.00 -3.17 12.20
CA SER A 300 2.45 -2.33 11.13
C SER A 300 1.18 -2.95 10.56
N GLY A 301 1.16 -4.25 10.30
CA GLY A 301 -0.02 -4.98 9.82
C GLY A 301 -1.24 -4.79 10.71
N LEU A 302 -1.07 -4.92 12.04
CA LEU A 302 -2.15 -4.68 13.00
C LEU A 302 -2.63 -3.23 12.99
N SER A 303 -1.71 -2.25 12.96
CA SER A 303 -2.07 -0.83 12.87
C SER A 303 -2.85 -0.52 11.59
N TYR A 304 -2.44 -1.07 10.44
CA TYR A 304 -3.15 -0.90 9.17
C TYR A 304 -4.54 -1.51 9.19
N ILE A 305 -4.73 -2.70 9.77
CA ILE A 305 -6.07 -3.30 9.91
C ILE A 305 -6.98 -2.37 10.71
N MET A 306 -6.52 -1.87 11.86
CA MET A 306 -7.31 -0.98 12.70
C MET A 306 -7.70 0.30 11.94
N ILE A 307 -6.75 0.87 11.22
CA ILE A 307 -6.97 2.12 10.47
C ILE A 307 -7.82 1.90 9.23
N GLY A 308 -7.67 0.76 8.54
CA GLY A 308 -8.54 0.35 7.45
C GLY A 308 -9.99 0.22 7.91
N ILE A 309 -10.24 -0.39 9.08
CA ILE A 309 -11.58 -0.47 9.68
C ILE A 309 -12.12 0.92 10.01
N ILE A 310 -11.32 1.80 10.63
CA ILE A 310 -11.72 3.17 10.96
C ILE A 310 -12.07 3.95 9.68
N LYS A 311 -11.19 3.91 8.66
CA LYS A 311 -11.41 4.54 7.35
C LYS A 311 -12.70 4.05 6.70
N TRP A 312 -12.93 2.74 6.68
CA TRP A 312 -14.13 2.13 6.14
C TRP A 312 -15.41 2.57 6.88
N PHE A 313 -15.35 2.63 8.21
CA PHE A 313 -16.49 3.09 9.00
C PHE A 313 -16.81 4.56 8.75
N ILE A 314 -15.79 5.42 8.70
CA ILE A 314 -15.94 6.87 8.42
C ILE A 314 -16.59 7.09 7.05
N ILE A 315 -16.07 6.49 5.98
CA ILE A 315 -16.66 6.68 4.65
C ILE A 315 -18.09 6.17 4.59
N THR A 316 -18.39 5.07 5.28
CA THR A 316 -19.75 4.51 5.35
C THR A 316 -20.71 5.46 6.06
N ILE A 317 -20.31 6.05 7.19
CA ILE A 317 -21.11 7.05 7.91
C ILE A 317 -21.34 8.28 7.03
N ILE A 318 -20.29 8.80 6.38
CA ILE A 318 -20.39 9.96 5.50
C ILE A 318 -21.41 9.70 4.40
N ILE A 319 -21.32 8.56 3.71
CA ILE A 319 -22.25 8.19 2.65
C ILE A 319 -23.66 8.00 3.20
N TYR A 320 -23.82 7.35 4.36
CA TYR A 320 -25.13 7.13 4.97
C TYR A 320 -25.82 8.47 5.28
N MET A 321 -25.09 9.39 5.91
CA MET A 321 -25.63 10.69 6.28
C MET A 321 -25.90 11.57 5.06
N LEU A 322 -24.95 11.66 4.13
CA LEU A 322 -25.02 12.61 3.03
C LEU A 322 -25.79 12.10 1.80
N CYS A 323 -25.70 10.81 1.50
CA CYS A 323 -26.32 10.26 0.29
C CYS A 323 -27.64 9.54 0.60
N ILE A 324 -27.76 8.86 1.73
CA ILE A 324 -28.98 8.08 2.03
C ILE A 324 -29.99 8.94 2.77
N LYS A 325 -29.59 9.60 3.85
CA LYS A 325 -30.52 10.40 4.67
C LYS A 325 -30.93 11.72 4.02
N LEU A 326 -30.00 12.46 3.40
CA LEU A 326 -30.37 13.72 2.72
C LEU A 326 -31.24 13.48 1.47
N LEU A 327 -31.06 12.35 0.78
CA LEU A 327 -31.85 12.00 -0.43
C LEU A 327 -33.06 11.12 -0.11
N ASP A 328 -33.38 10.93 1.17
CA ASP A 328 -34.55 10.20 1.66
C ASP A 328 -34.69 8.76 1.09
N ARG A 329 -33.56 8.06 0.98
CA ARG A 329 -33.52 6.67 0.50
C ARG A 329 -33.58 5.68 1.66
N GLN A 330 -34.28 4.56 1.46
CA GLN A 330 -34.46 3.50 2.46
C GLN A 330 -33.40 2.38 2.35
N THR A 331 -32.12 2.73 2.35
CA THR A 331 -31.05 1.72 2.39
C THR A 331 -30.58 1.48 3.81
N SER A 332 -30.48 0.21 4.22
CA SER A 332 -29.97 -0.14 5.54
C SER A 332 -28.47 0.20 5.65
N PHE A 333 -28.03 0.63 6.84
CA PHE A 333 -26.61 0.87 7.10
C PHE A 333 -25.77 -0.39 6.87
N ASN A 334 -26.28 -1.57 7.18
CA ASN A 334 -25.58 -2.85 6.98
C ASN A 334 -25.30 -3.13 5.51
N THR A 335 -26.30 -2.92 4.64
CA THR A 335 -26.13 -3.08 3.19
C THR A 335 -25.12 -2.07 2.65
N LEU A 336 -25.18 -0.82 3.11
CA LEU A 336 -24.24 0.20 2.71
C LEU A 336 -22.81 -0.14 3.17
N ALA A 337 -22.63 -0.45 4.45
CA ALA A 337 -21.35 -0.84 5.04
C ALA A 337 -20.73 -2.03 4.32
N ALA A 338 -21.56 -3.01 3.96
CA ALA A 338 -21.12 -4.15 3.18
C ALA A 338 -20.51 -3.66 1.85
N VAL A 339 -21.30 -2.96 1.06
CA VAL A 339 -20.93 -2.56 -0.30
C VAL A 339 -19.77 -1.55 -0.34
N THR A 340 -19.68 -0.63 0.63
CA THR A 340 -18.59 0.37 0.72
C THR A 340 -17.22 -0.25 1.00
N SER A 341 -17.14 -1.48 1.55
CA SER A 341 -15.85 -2.17 1.70
C SER A 341 -15.14 -2.39 0.37
N LEU A 342 -15.89 -2.49 -0.73
CA LEU A 342 -15.34 -2.68 -2.08
C LEU A 342 -14.57 -1.47 -2.60
N ILE A 343 -14.78 -0.29 -2.01
CA ILE A 343 -14.05 0.94 -2.36
C ILE A 343 -12.56 0.78 -2.07
N PHE A 344 -12.19 0.02 -1.04
CA PHE A 344 -10.79 -0.14 -0.62
C PHE A 344 -10.05 -1.20 -1.42
N VAL A 345 -10.75 -2.03 -2.20
CA VAL A 345 -10.13 -3.15 -2.92
C VAL A 345 -8.92 -2.76 -3.77
N PRO A 346 -8.91 -1.63 -4.51
CA PRO A 346 -7.73 -1.19 -5.25
C PRO A 346 -6.47 -1.03 -4.39
N GLU A 347 -6.57 -0.66 -3.11
CA GLU A 347 -5.42 -0.52 -2.20
C GLU A 347 -4.62 -1.82 -2.05
N SER A 348 -5.22 -2.99 -2.34
CA SER A 348 -4.49 -4.26 -2.37
C SER A 348 -3.33 -4.28 -3.38
N LEU A 349 -3.32 -3.40 -4.39
CA LEU A 349 -2.21 -3.25 -5.33
C LEU A 349 -0.94 -2.72 -4.69
N ASN A 350 -1.02 -2.11 -3.49
CA ASN A 350 0.15 -1.63 -2.76
C ASN A 350 1.10 -2.79 -2.39
N VAL A 351 0.62 -4.04 -2.33
CA VAL A 351 1.48 -5.23 -2.17
C VAL A 351 2.57 -5.35 -3.24
N LEU A 352 2.38 -4.69 -4.38
CA LEU A 352 3.33 -4.68 -5.50
C LEU A 352 4.45 -3.63 -5.33
N LEU A 353 4.40 -2.77 -4.32
CA LEU A 353 5.42 -1.74 -4.11
C LEU A 353 6.84 -2.31 -3.98
N PRO A 354 7.11 -3.37 -3.20
CA PRO A 354 8.47 -3.94 -3.05
C PRO A 354 8.99 -4.65 -4.31
N VAL A 355 8.16 -4.78 -5.35
CA VAL A 355 8.51 -5.48 -6.59
C VAL A 355 9.35 -4.62 -7.51
N LEU A 356 9.09 -3.31 -7.52
CA LEU A 356 9.79 -2.36 -8.37
C LEU A 356 10.52 -1.33 -7.51
N PHE A 357 11.84 -1.34 -7.60
CA PHE A 357 12.69 -0.26 -7.12
C PHE A 357 13.25 0.50 -8.31
N CYS A 358 13.15 1.83 -8.26
CA CYS A 358 13.71 2.73 -9.26
C CYS A 358 14.96 3.45 -8.73
N ASN A 359 15.66 4.17 -9.60
CA ASN A 359 16.75 5.08 -9.25
C ASN A 359 16.34 6.22 -8.30
N GLU A 360 15.05 6.54 -8.20
CA GLU A 360 14.50 7.47 -7.21
C GLU A 360 13.46 6.76 -6.32
N PRO A 361 13.91 5.98 -5.32
CA PRO A 361 13.01 5.27 -4.43
C PRO A 361 12.32 6.20 -3.42
N MET A 362 12.82 7.44 -3.24
CA MET A 362 12.19 8.46 -2.39
C MET A 362 11.13 9.28 -3.12
N LEU A 363 10.25 9.87 -2.31
CA LEU A 363 9.22 10.82 -2.73
C LEU A 363 9.75 12.21 -3.13
N SER A 364 11.01 12.53 -2.79
CA SER A 364 11.52 13.90 -2.71
C SER A 364 12.08 14.49 -4.02
N ALA A 365 12.31 13.69 -5.07
CA ALA A 365 12.86 14.16 -6.35
C ALA A 365 11.90 13.99 -7.54
N GLY A 366 10.66 13.51 -7.29
CA GLY A 366 9.69 13.27 -8.34
C GLY A 366 9.36 14.53 -9.14
N THR A 367 9.34 14.43 -10.46
CA THR A 367 8.89 15.51 -11.34
C THR A 367 7.49 15.93 -10.93
N ALA A 368 7.31 17.18 -10.47
CA ALA A 368 5.98 17.67 -10.16
C ALA A 368 5.20 17.88 -11.47
N ILE A 369 4.05 17.21 -11.62
CA ILE A 369 3.10 17.53 -12.68
C ILE A 369 2.16 18.59 -12.09
N GLY A 370 2.51 19.86 -12.31
CA GLY A 370 1.86 20.98 -11.61
C GLY A 370 2.24 20.99 -10.13
N PHE A 371 1.25 20.83 -9.24
CA PHE A 371 1.44 20.76 -7.78
C PHE A 371 1.47 19.33 -7.23
N ILE A 372 1.40 18.32 -8.10
CA ILE A 372 1.31 16.91 -7.70
C ILE A 372 2.70 16.28 -7.83
N PRO A 373 3.35 15.87 -6.73
CA PRO A 373 4.63 15.17 -6.80
C PRO A 373 4.43 13.81 -7.47
N PHE A 374 5.18 13.52 -8.51
CA PHE A 374 5.09 12.25 -9.24
C PHE A 374 6.34 11.41 -9.01
N SER A 375 6.20 10.34 -8.23
CA SER A 375 7.21 9.28 -8.07
C SER A 375 6.55 7.91 -8.23
N TRP A 376 7.33 6.87 -8.46
CA TRP A 376 6.79 5.51 -8.68
C TRP A 376 5.87 5.03 -7.54
N PRO A 377 6.25 5.12 -6.24
CA PRO A 377 5.35 4.72 -5.17
C PRO A 377 4.06 5.54 -5.12
N MET A 378 4.17 6.84 -5.43
CA MET A 378 3.00 7.73 -5.50
C MET A 378 2.11 7.40 -6.68
N LEU A 379 2.65 6.90 -7.80
CA LEU A 379 1.83 6.47 -8.93
C LEU A 379 0.89 5.34 -8.50
N VAL A 380 1.39 4.33 -7.77
CA VAL A 380 0.54 3.25 -7.25
C VAL A 380 -0.51 3.81 -6.30
N PHE A 381 -0.11 4.71 -5.39
CA PHE A 381 -1.05 5.40 -4.50
C PHE A 381 -2.14 6.16 -5.26
N TYR A 382 -1.80 6.95 -6.28
CA TYR A 382 -2.77 7.73 -7.05
C TYR A 382 -3.70 6.84 -7.88
N VAL A 383 -3.15 5.83 -8.57
CA VAL A 383 -3.93 4.89 -9.36
C VAL A 383 -4.95 4.17 -8.48
N THR A 384 -4.53 3.69 -7.30
CA THR A 384 -5.45 3.00 -6.39
C THR A 384 -6.56 3.92 -5.90
N HIS A 385 -6.26 5.16 -5.51
CA HIS A 385 -7.26 6.11 -5.03
C HIS A 385 -8.23 6.59 -6.11
N VAL A 386 -7.75 6.85 -7.33
CA VAL A 386 -8.61 7.18 -8.48
C VAL A 386 -9.53 6.00 -8.79
N TRP A 387 -9.01 4.78 -8.73
CA TRP A 387 -9.82 3.58 -8.94
C TRP A 387 -10.88 3.39 -7.85
N SER A 388 -10.52 3.61 -6.58
CA SER A 388 -11.44 3.59 -5.45
C SER A 388 -12.56 4.62 -5.64
N PHE A 389 -12.24 5.81 -6.15
CA PHE A 389 -13.22 6.83 -6.50
C PHE A 389 -14.17 6.37 -7.62
N VAL A 390 -13.66 5.75 -8.68
CA VAL A 390 -14.50 5.20 -9.76
C VAL A 390 -15.46 4.13 -9.22
N ILE A 391 -14.99 3.25 -8.33
CA ILE A 391 -15.84 2.26 -7.66
C ILE A 391 -16.92 2.97 -6.84
N LEU A 392 -16.56 3.97 -6.03
CA LEU A 392 -17.51 4.75 -5.23
C LEU A 392 -18.60 5.39 -6.10
N VAL A 393 -18.25 6.04 -7.21
CA VAL A 393 -19.23 6.63 -8.15
C VAL A 393 -20.18 5.55 -8.70
N SER A 394 -19.64 4.40 -9.11
CA SER A 394 -20.46 3.29 -9.61
C SER A 394 -21.38 2.72 -8.53
N LEU A 395 -20.92 2.65 -7.28
CA LEU A 395 -21.71 2.15 -6.16
C LEU A 395 -22.84 3.12 -5.81
N LEU A 396 -22.55 4.42 -5.69
CA LEU A 396 -23.56 5.43 -5.39
C LEU A 396 -24.63 5.51 -6.48
N GLY A 397 -24.26 5.43 -7.75
CA GLY A 397 -25.25 5.40 -8.84
C GLY A 397 -26.21 4.21 -8.76
N LYS A 398 -25.76 3.08 -8.20
CA LYS A 398 -26.59 1.89 -7.97
C LYS A 398 -27.43 1.99 -6.71
N ILE A 399 -26.85 2.45 -5.59
CA ILE A 399 -27.54 2.54 -4.29
C ILE A 399 -28.59 3.64 -4.30
N VAL A 400 -28.28 4.79 -4.91
CA VAL A 400 -29.16 5.97 -4.94
C VAL A 400 -30.12 5.93 -6.14
N GLU A 401 -29.94 4.96 -7.06
CA GLU A 401 -30.68 4.87 -8.34
C GLU A 401 -30.68 6.21 -9.09
N SER A 402 -29.53 6.87 -9.13
CA SER A 402 -29.39 8.22 -9.65
C SER A 402 -28.62 8.25 -10.97
N ASP A 403 -28.81 9.36 -11.69
CA ASP A 403 -28.00 9.66 -12.88
C ASP A 403 -26.51 9.67 -12.52
N LYS A 404 -25.67 9.25 -13.48
CA LYS A 404 -24.20 9.18 -13.29
C LYS A 404 -23.60 10.49 -12.78
N TRP A 405 -24.14 11.63 -13.21
CA TRP A 405 -23.70 12.96 -12.77
C TRP A 405 -24.02 13.24 -11.31
N LYS A 406 -25.24 12.91 -10.85
CA LYS A 406 -25.60 13.03 -9.44
C LYS A 406 -24.74 12.12 -8.57
N ALA A 407 -24.52 10.87 -9.00
CA ALA A 407 -23.64 9.93 -8.32
C ALA A 407 -22.19 10.45 -8.22
N LEU A 408 -21.68 11.07 -9.30
CA LEU A 408 -20.36 11.72 -9.31
C LEU A 408 -20.30 12.87 -8.29
N GLY A 409 -21.31 13.74 -8.25
CA GLY A 409 -21.38 14.82 -7.26
C GLY A 409 -21.40 14.27 -5.83
N SER A 410 -22.27 13.30 -5.54
CA SER A 410 -22.35 12.65 -4.23
C SER A 410 -21.02 12.02 -3.80
N ALA A 411 -20.30 11.38 -4.74
CA ALA A 411 -18.97 10.83 -4.51
C ALA A 411 -17.96 11.94 -4.17
N LEU A 412 -17.93 13.03 -4.94
CA LEU A 412 -17.04 14.19 -4.70
C LEU A 412 -17.24 14.79 -3.30
N THR A 413 -18.49 14.99 -2.90
CA THR A 413 -18.84 15.48 -1.56
C THR A 413 -18.41 14.50 -0.47
N SER A 414 -18.65 13.20 -0.66
CA SER A 414 -18.27 12.19 0.33
C SER A 414 -16.75 12.09 0.46
N CYS A 415 -16.01 12.15 -0.66
CA CYS A 415 -14.55 12.19 -0.66
C CYS A 415 -13.99 13.47 -0.05
N ALA A 416 -14.63 14.63 -0.23
CA ALA A 416 -14.24 15.89 0.40
C ALA A 416 -14.31 15.78 1.94
N PHE A 417 -15.43 15.31 2.49
CA PHE A 417 -15.55 15.08 3.93
C PHE A 417 -14.60 13.99 4.44
N TYR A 418 -14.47 12.90 3.68
CA TYR A 418 -13.54 11.83 4.02
C TYR A 418 -12.10 12.35 4.08
N PHE A 419 -11.72 13.22 3.15
CA PHE A 419 -10.41 13.83 3.13
C PHE A 419 -10.14 14.67 4.38
N LEU A 420 -11.07 15.57 4.72
CA LEU A 420 -10.96 16.40 5.92
C LEU A 420 -10.82 15.56 7.19
N ILE A 421 -11.64 14.52 7.34
CA ILE A 421 -11.66 13.70 8.56
C ILE A 421 -10.44 12.76 8.62
N VAL A 422 -10.17 12.00 7.54
CA VAL A 422 -9.13 10.98 7.58
C VAL A 422 -7.73 11.59 7.45
N TYR A 423 -7.52 12.50 6.50
CA TYR A 423 -6.18 13.02 6.21
C TYR A 423 -5.81 14.23 7.04
N LEU A 424 -6.74 15.16 7.33
CA LEU A 424 -6.41 16.34 8.13
C LEU A 424 -6.59 16.12 9.64
N LEU A 425 -7.59 15.34 10.07
CA LEU A 425 -7.85 15.13 11.50
C LEU A 425 -7.19 13.85 12.04
N ILE A 426 -7.43 12.69 11.43
CA ILE A 426 -7.00 11.40 12.00
C ILE A 426 -5.54 11.08 11.70
N SER A 427 -5.09 11.23 10.45
CA SER A 427 -3.72 10.86 10.06
C SER A 427 -2.63 11.54 10.90
N PRO A 428 -2.74 12.82 11.31
CA PRO A 428 -1.78 13.43 12.23
C PRO A 428 -1.75 12.86 13.63
N LEU A 429 -2.84 12.23 14.08
CA LEU A 429 -2.95 11.66 15.41
C LEU A 429 -2.40 10.23 15.48
N VAL A 430 -2.29 9.53 14.34
CA VAL A 430 -1.85 8.13 14.30
C VAL A 430 -0.46 8.02 13.69
N ASN A 431 0.48 7.47 14.46
CA ASN A 431 1.82 7.17 13.98
C ASN A 431 1.85 5.78 13.35
N ILE A 432 1.71 5.70 12.03
CA ILE A 432 1.71 4.45 11.26
C ILE A 432 3.01 4.37 10.47
N SER A 433 3.67 3.22 10.51
CA SER A 433 4.83 2.93 9.66
C SER A 433 4.40 2.76 8.21
N GLY A 434 4.85 3.60 7.30
CA GLY A 434 4.57 3.45 5.87
C GLY A 434 4.48 4.77 5.15
N PHE A 435 3.80 4.78 4.00
CA PHE A 435 3.61 6.00 3.24
C PHE A 435 2.62 6.92 3.92
N ARG A 436 3.08 8.12 4.25
CA ARG A 436 2.22 9.17 4.78
C ARG A 436 2.33 10.40 3.91
N ILE A 437 1.17 10.89 3.47
CA ILE A 437 1.06 12.22 2.90
C ILE A 437 0.95 13.19 4.07
N ALA A 438 2.00 13.98 4.27
CA ALA A 438 2.00 15.10 5.20
C ALA A 438 1.86 16.39 4.41
N PHE A 439 0.97 17.26 4.87
CA PHE A 439 0.76 18.57 4.26
C PHE A 439 1.44 19.63 5.10
N THR A 440 2.17 20.53 4.45
CA THR A 440 2.73 21.72 5.12
C THR A 440 1.62 22.69 5.49
N GLN A 441 1.87 23.57 6.47
CA GLN A 441 0.89 24.60 6.84
C GLN A 441 0.49 25.47 5.64
N GLU A 442 1.45 25.76 4.76
CA GLU A 442 1.24 26.51 3.51
C GLU A 442 0.31 25.77 2.52
N SER A 443 0.32 24.43 2.56
CA SER A 443 -0.51 23.59 1.69
C SER A 443 -1.97 23.51 2.15
N TYR A 444 -2.29 23.84 3.40
CA TYR A 444 -3.65 23.72 3.92
C TYR A 444 -4.65 24.65 3.22
N LEU A 445 -4.27 25.91 2.93
CA LEU A 445 -5.16 26.85 2.27
C LEU A 445 -5.54 26.41 0.84
N PRO A 446 -4.59 26.02 -0.04
CA PRO A 446 -4.91 25.41 -1.33
C PRO A 446 -5.79 24.16 -1.22
N LEU A 447 -5.51 23.27 -0.26
CA LEU A 447 -6.29 22.04 -0.07
C LEU A 447 -7.73 22.32 0.35
N LEU A 448 -7.94 23.25 1.29
CA LEU A 448 -9.28 23.69 1.68
C LEU A 448 -10.00 24.35 0.50
N SER A 449 -9.30 25.13 -0.32
CA SER A 449 -9.87 25.75 -1.53
C SER A 449 -10.34 24.68 -2.55
N ILE A 450 -9.53 23.65 -2.79
CA ILE A 450 -9.90 22.50 -3.65
C ILE A 450 -11.10 21.76 -3.06
N THR A 451 -11.12 21.57 -1.74
CA THR A 451 -12.23 20.91 -1.04
C THR A 451 -13.52 21.72 -1.19
N SER A 452 -13.47 23.04 -1.04
CA SER A 452 -14.61 23.94 -1.30
C SER A 452 -15.08 23.89 -2.75
N ALA A 453 -14.16 23.88 -3.72
CA ALA A 453 -14.49 23.73 -5.14
C ALA A 453 -15.20 22.39 -5.41
N SER A 454 -14.75 21.29 -4.78
CA SER A 454 -15.39 19.98 -4.86
C SER A 454 -16.86 20.02 -4.39
N PHE A 455 -17.16 20.75 -3.31
CA PHE A 455 -18.53 20.95 -2.85
C PHE A 455 -19.40 21.73 -3.84
N ILE A 456 -18.86 22.81 -4.43
CA ILE A 456 -19.57 23.61 -5.43
C ILE A 456 -19.87 22.76 -6.68
N ILE A 457 -18.88 22.03 -7.18
CA ILE A 457 -19.02 21.13 -8.34
C ILE A 457 -20.07 20.06 -8.03
N SER A 458 -20.01 19.45 -6.84
CA SER A 458 -20.99 18.45 -6.40
C SER A 458 -22.42 19.01 -6.37
N TRP A 459 -22.59 20.23 -5.87
CA TRP A 459 -23.89 20.90 -5.87
C TRP A 459 -24.41 21.15 -7.29
N LEU A 460 -23.56 21.63 -8.20
CA LEU A 460 -23.90 21.84 -9.61
C LEU A 460 -24.27 20.52 -10.32
N LEU A 461 -23.62 19.42 -9.95
CA LEU A 461 -23.95 18.07 -10.43
C LEU A 461 -25.24 17.50 -9.83
N GLY A 462 -25.90 18.24 -8.94
CA GLY A 462 -27.20 17.87 -8.38
C GLY A 462 -27.13 16.86 -7.24
N ALA A 463 -25.98 16.73 -6.55
CA ALA A 463 -25.80 15.78 -5.45
C ALA A 463 -26.81 15.95 -4.29
N PHE A 464 -27.33 17.18 -4.11
CA PHE A 464 -28.27 17.52 -3.05
C PHE A 464 -29.72 17.73 -3.55
N LYS A 465 -29.97 17.54 -4.85
CA LYS A 465 -31.31 17.69 -5.41
C LYS A 465 -32.10 16.42 -5.12
N LYS A 466 -33.16 16.54 -4.32
CA LYS A 466 -34.13 15.45 -4.13
C LYS A 466 -34.63 14.98 -5.50
N ILE A 467 -34.77 13.66 -5.63
CA ILE A 467 -35.20 13.00 -6.87
C ILE A 467 -36.66 13.32 -7.15
#